data_AF-A0A4W5ML07-F1
#
_entry.id   AF-A0A4W5ML07-F1
#
_cell.length_a   1.000
_cell.length_b   1.000
_cell.length_c   1.000
_cell.angle_alpha   90.00
_cell.angle_beta   90.00
_cell.angle_gamma   90.00
#
_symmetry.space_group_name_H-M   'P 1'
#
loop_
_entity.id
_entity.type
_entity.pdbx_description
1 polymer ?
#
loop_
_entity_poly.entity_id
_entity_poly.type
_entity_poly.pdbx_seq_one_letter_code
_entity_poly.pdbx_strand_id
1 'polypeptide(L)'
;MFSRTMTQHTTRLWKGYLTMESDGVLHQMTWPPQSPDLNPIELVLHELDRRVKEKQPTSAQHMWKLLQDCWKSIPGDYLMKLVERMQS
;
A
#
# COMPACT_ATOMS: atom_id res chain seq x y z
N MET A 1 13.31 7.50 -11.24
CA MET A 1 12.15 7.81 -12.13
C MET A 1 11.28 6.55 -12.23
N PHE A 2 10.26 6.45 -11.37
CA PHE A 2 9.19 5.46 -11.48
C PHE A 2 7.87 6.19 -11.24
N SER A 3 7.34 6.80 -12.29
CA SER A 3 6.03 7.44 -12.24
C SER A 3 4.96 6.39 -12.53
N ARG A 4 4.41 5.77 -11.48
CA ARG A 4 3.25 4.88 -11.61
C ARG A 4 1.98 5.58 -11.11
N THR A 5 1.41 6.46 -11.92
CA THR A 5 -0.06 6.52 -11.94
C THR A 5 -0.51 5.27 -12.69
N MET A 6 -0.86 4.20 -11.98
CA MET A 6 -1.40 3.00 -12.62
C MET A 6 -2.75 3.33 -13.26
N THR A 7 -2.77 3.39 -14.59
CA THR A 7 -3.93 3.83 -15.40
C THR A 7 -5.20 3.02 -15.13
N GLN A 8 -5.07 1.77 -14.68
CA GLN A 8 -6.19 0.89 -14.31
C GLN A 8 -7.09 1.50 -13.22
N HIS A 9 -6.52 2.23 -12.25
CA HIS A 9 -7.28 2.86 -11.17
C HIS A 9 -7.99 4.17 -11.56
N THR A 10 -7.93 4.58 -12.84
CA THR A 10 -8.55 5.82 -13.33
C THR A 10 -9.49 5.58 -14.52
N THR A 11 -9.76 4.32 -14.85
CA THR A 11 -10.67 3.93 -15.93
C THR A 11 -12.10 4.41 -15.65
N ARG A 12 -12.89 4.62 -16.72
CA ARG A 12 -14.27 5.10 -16.60
C ARG A 12 -15.16 4.17 -15.77
N LEU A 13 -14.96 2.85 -15.92
CA LEU A 13 -15.66 1.83 -15.14
C LEU A 13 -15.32 1.97 -13.65
N TRP A 14 -14.04 2.15 -13.32
CA TRP A 14 -13.61 2.25 -11.94
C TRP A 14 -14.05 3.56 -11.26
N LYS A 15 -14.02 4.66 -12.01
CA LYS A 15 -14.60 5.93 -11.56
C LYS A 15 -16.10 5.81 -11.28
N GLY A 16 -16.84 5.15 -12.15
CA GLY A 16 -18.29 4.92 -11.96
C GLY A 16 -18.59 4.08 -10.71
N TYR A 17 -17.81 3.03 -10.46
CA TYR A 17 -17.94 2.23 -9.23
C TYR A 17 -17.62 3.05 -7.98
N LEU A 18 -16.51 3.80 -7.97
CA LEU A 18 -16.12 4.63 -6.83
C LEU A 18 -17.15 5.72 -6.53
N THR A 19 -17.76 6.32 -7.56
CA THR A 19 -18.87 7.27 -7.38
C THR A 19 -20.09 6.59 -6.75
N MET A 20 -20.43 5.36 -7.15
CA MET A 20 -21.54 4.61 -6.55
C MET A 20 -21.30 4.28 -5.07
N GLU A 21 -20.08 3.95 -4.68
CA GLU A 21 -19.69 3.67 -3.29
C GLU A 21 -19.51 4.96 -2.44
N SER A 22 -19.42 6.12 -3.10
CA SER A 22 -19.21 7.42 -2.43
C SER A 22 -20.47 7.99 -1.78
N ASP A 23 -21.64 7.38 -1.97
CA ASP A 23 -22.93 7.72 -1.36
C ASP A 23 -23.00 7.40 0.17
N GLY A 24 -21.85 7.45 0.86
CA GLY A 24 -21.77 7.48 2.33
C GLY A 24 -20.76 6.53 2.97
N VAL A 25 -20.15 5.61 2.21
CA VAL A 25 -19.23 4.59 2.76
C VAL A 25 -17.78 4.93 2.48
N LEU A 26 -17.46 5.36 1.25
CA LEU A 26 -16.08 5.58 0.82
C LEU A 26 -15.81 7.06 0.48
N HIS A 27 -14.98 7.72 1.27
CA HIS A 27 -14.50 9.05 0.94
C HIS A 27 -13.21 8.96 0.11
N GLN A 28 -13.27 9.46 -1.13
CA GLN A 28 -12.10 9.50 -2.00
C GLN A 28 -11.23 10.72 -1.67
N MET A 29 -9.99 10.48 -1.22
CA MET A 29 -9.01 11.56 -1.00
C MET A 29 -8.50 12.11 -2.33
N THR A 30 -8.32 13.44 -2.40
CA THR A 30 -7.69 14.08 -3.55
C THR A 30 -6.18 13.91 -3.45
N TRP A 31 -5.60 13.08 -4.33
CA TRP A 31 -4.17 12.80 -4.32
C TRP A 31 -3.44 13.52 -5.46
N PRO A 32 -2.32 14.22 -5.19
CA PRO A 32 -1.52 14.81 -6.25
C PRO A 32 -0.87 13.70 -7.11
N PRO A 33 -0.87 13.83 -8.44
CA PRO A 33 -0.22 12.87 -9.32
C PRO A 33 1.28 12.78 -9.00
N GLN A 34 1.86 11.58 -9.12
CA GLN A 34 3.28 11.30 -8.89
C GLN A 34 3.81 11.55 -7.46
N SER A 35 2.98 11.38 -6.43
CA SER A 35 3.44 11.42 -5.01
C SER A 35 3.45 10.02 -4.38
N PRO A 36 4.41 9.14 -4.75
CA PRO A 36 4.54 7.81 -4.13
C PRO A 36 4.97 7.91 -2.66
N ASP A 37 5.72 8.96 -2.29
CA ASP A 37 6.24 9.19 -0.93
C ASP A 37 5.14 9.44 0.10
N LEU A 38 3.94 9.81 -0.36
CA LEU A 38 2.79 10.01 0.50
C LEU A 38 1.97 8.72 0.67
N ASN A 39 2.23 7.63 -0.07
CA ASN A 39 1.36 6.45 -0.04
C ASN A 39 1.75 5.52 1.12
N PRO A 40 0.89 5.31 2.13
CA PRO A 40 1.23 4.46 3.27
C PRO A 40 1.42 3.01 2.84
N ILE A 41 0.78 2.59 1.74
CA ILE A 41 0.93 1.26 1.18
C ILE A 41 2.35 1.04 0.67
N GLU A 42 2.96 2.02 -0.01
CA GLU A 42 4.35 1.92 -0.49
C GLU A 42 5.34 1.83 0.70
N LEU A 43 5.10 2.59 1.77
CA LEU A 43 5.91 2.52 2.99
C LEU A 43 5.82 1.15 3.67
N VAL A 44 4.62 0.57 3.73
CA VAL A 44 4.40 -0.78 4.29
C VAL A 44 5.03 -1.85 3.40
N LEU A 45 4.91 -1.72 2.07
CA LEU A 45 5.54 -2.64 1.11
C LEU A 45 7.07 -2.63 1.23
N HIS A 46 7.68 -1.44 1.39
CA HIS A 46 9.11 -1.32 1.60
C HIS A 46 9.57 -1.98 2.91
N GLU A 47 8.82 -1.81 4.01
CA GLU A 47 9.12 -2.47 5.28
C GLU A 47 8.96 -4.00 5.21
N LEU A 48 7.94 -4.50 4.50
CA LEU A 48 7.76 -5.93 4.24
C LEU A 48 8.93 -6.51 3.44
N ASP A 49 9.30 -5.84 2.35
CA ASP A 49 10.41 -6.25 1.49
C ASP A 49 11.73 -6.32 2.29
N ARG A 50 11.99 -5.31 3.14
CA ARG A 50 13.15 -5.30 4.05
C ARG A 50 13.17 -6.51 4.97
N ARG A 51 12.07 -6.76 5.71
CA ARG A 51 11.97 -7.87 6.67
C ARG A 51 12.08 -9.24 6.01
N VAL A 52 11.54 -9.39 4.82
CA VAL A 52 11.61 -10.65 4.09
C VAL A 52 13.01 -10.89 3.55
N LYS A 53 13.67 -9.85 2.99
CA LYS A 53 15.07 -9.94 2.53
C LYS A 53 16.04 -10.30 3.66
N GLU A 54 15.85 -9.76 4.87
CA GLU A 54 16.63 -10.11 6.06
C GLU A 54 16.59 -11.60 6.40
N LYS A 55 15.48 -12.28 6.08
CA LYS A 55 15.28 -13.71 6.32
C LYS A 55 15.79 -14.62 5.20
N GLN A 56 16.32 -14.04 4.12
CA GLN A 56 16.95 -14.75 3.00
C GLN A 56 16.10 -15.91 2.44
N PRO A 57 14.96 -15.61 1.79
CA PRO A 57 14.08 -16.60 1.19
C PRO A 57 14.82 -17.47 0.16
N THR A 58 14.63 -18.78 0.26
CA THR A 58 15.34 -19.78 -0.56
C THR A 58 14.50 -20.34 -1.71
N SER A 59 13.19 -20.09 -1.71
CA SER A 59 12.26 -20.51 -2.76
C SER A 59 11.03 -19.59 -2.80
N ALA A 60 10.24 -19.65 -3.87
CA ALA A 60 9.00 -18.89 -3.97
C ALA A 60 7.98 -19.27 -2.87
N GLN A 61 7.91 -20.55 -2.50
CA GLN A 61 7.05 -21.03 -1.42
C GLN A 61 7.52 -20.52 -0.05
N HIS A 62 8.84 -20.51 0.18
CA HIS A 62 9.42 -19.97 1.40
C HIS A 62 9.20 -18.46 1.48
N MET A 63 9.41 -17.74 0.38
CA MET A 63 9.11 -16.30 0.24
C MET A 63 7.65 -16.00 0.62
N TRP A 64 6.70 -16.75 0.06
CA TRP A 64 5.28 -16.55 0.36
C TRP A 64 4.96 -16.72 1.85
N LYS A 65 5.50 -17.78 2.47
CA LYS A 65 5.33 -18.01 3.91
C LYS A 65 5.94 -16.88 4.73
N LEU A 66 7.15 -16.44 4.39
CA LEU A 66 7.82 -15.33 5.07
C LEU A 66 7.06 -14.01 4.93
N LEU A 67 6.46 -13.72 3.77
CA LEU A 67 5.61 -12.55 3.58
C LEU A 67 4.42 -12.56 4.55
N GLN A 68 3.73 -13.70 4.67
CA GLN A 68 2.60 -13.84 5.60
C GLN A 68 3.03 -13.68 7.05
N ASP A 69 4.16 -14.28 7.44
CA ASP A 69 4.69 -14.20 8.81
C ASP A 69 5.17 -12.78 9.15
N CYS A 70 5.88 -12.12 8.23
CA CYS A 70 6.35 -10.75 8.38
C CYS A 70 5.18 -9.76 8.45
N TRP A 71 4.11 -9.97 7.66
CA TRP A 71 2.89 -9.16 7.72
C TRP A 71 2.22 -9.25 9.09
N LYS A 72 2.01 -10.48 9.58
CA LYS A 72 1.41 -10.72 10.90
C LYS A 72 2.25 -10.16 12.05
N SER A 73 3.56 -10.00 11.85
CA SER A 73 4.46 -9.45 12.85
C SER A 73 4.60 -7.93 12.80
N ILE A 74 3.93 -7.22 11.88
CA ILE A 74 3.88 -5.76 11.88
C ILE A 74 2.95 -5.30 13.00
N PRO A 75 3.44 -4.54 14.00
CA PRO A 75 2.59 -3.98 15.04
C PRO A 75 1.60 -2.96 14.47
N GLY A 76 0.37 -2.95 14.97
CA GLY A 76 -0.65 -1.99 14.52
C GLY A 76 -0.28 -0.53 14.80
N ASP A 77 0.45 -0.25 15.89
CA ASP A 77 0.94 1.09 16.21
C ASP A 77 1.98 1.59 15.21
N TYR A 78 2.78 0.68 14.63
CA TYR A 78 3.69 1.02 13.54
C TYR A 78 2.93 1.44 12.29
N LEU A 79 1.85 0.73 11.93
CA LEU A 79 1.00 1.09 10.80
C LEU A 79 0.34 2.47 11.01
N MET A 80 -0.14 2.76 12.23
CA MET A 80 -0.71 4.07 12.57
C MET A 80 0.31 5.20 12.40
N LYS A 81 1.55 5.01 12.88
CA LYS A 81 2.64 5.99 12.69
C LYS A 81 2.93 6.27 11.21
N LEU A 82 2.82 5.27 10.34
CA LEU A 82 3.01 5.46 8.90
C LEU A 82 1.89 6.32 8.29
N VAL A 83 0.64 6.14 8.74
CA VAL A 83 -0.49 6.97 8.31
C VAL A 83 -0.36 8.41 8.80
N GLU A 84 0.04 8.60 10.07
CA GLU A 84 0.25 9.93 10.66
C GLU A 84 1.36 10.73 9.95
N ARG A 85 2.43 10.07 9.50
CA ARG A 85 3.54 10.70 8.76
C ARG A 85 3.14 11.33 7.43
N MET A 86 1.97 11.01 6.91
CA MET A 86 1.45 11.62 5.69
C MET A 86 0.58 12.85 5.95
N GLN A 87 0.12 13.02 7.19
CA GLN A 87 -0.75 14.14 7.59
C GLN A 87 0.04 15.39 7.98
N SER A 88 1.36 15.26 8.11
CA SER A 88 2.34 16.32 8.38
C SER A 88 2.96 16.86 7.10
#